data_AF-A0A356BUV0-F1
#
_entry.id   AF-A0A356BUV0-F1
#
_cell.length_a   1.000
_cell.length_b   1.000
_cell.length_c   1.000
_cell.angle_alpha   90.00
_cell.angle_beta   90.00
_cell.angle_gamma   90.00
#
_symmetry.space_group_name_H-M   'P 1'
#
loop_
_entity.id
_entity.type
_entity.pdbx_description
1 polymer ?
#
loop_
_entity_poly.entity_id
_entity_poly.type
_entity_poly.pdbx_seq_one_letter_code
_entity_poly.pdbx_strand_id
1 'polypeptide(L)'
;DLANGAEKVIIEGRDSGKGVGIYNAEGKINDELLQALVGGVKDHSHLIIEAPQTSQHNYLLVHLGPNVNLGNVQPHDVLTLESTRVGLRGDTLKECLKSAPRSY
;
A
#
# COMPACT_ATOMS: atom_id res chain seq x y z
N ASP A 1 3.76 11.36 17.08
CA ASP A 1 2.29 11.35 16.85
C ASP A 1 1.58 10.26 17.63
N LEU A 2 1.88 8.98 17.39
CA LEU A 2 1.26 7.88 18.14
C LEU A 2 1.45 8.01 19.66
N ALA A 3 2.66 8.35 20.12
CA ALA A 3 2.93 8.59 21.55
C ALA A 3 2.17 9.80 22.13
N ASN A 4 1.66 10.70 21.27
CA ASN A 4 0.86 11.86 21.65
C ASN A 4 -0.66 11.58 21.53
N GLY A 5 -1.08 10.34 21.27
CA GLY A 5 -2.48 9.92 21.28
C GLY A 5 -3.15 9.79 19.91
N ALA A 6 -2.42 9.95 18.81
CA ALA A 6 -2.98 9.66 17.48
C ALA A 6 -3.26 8.15 17.32
N GLU A 7 -4.41 7.78 16.77
CA GLU A 7 -4.76 6.38 16.49
C GLU A 7 -3.98 5.83 15.29
N LYS A 8 -3.89 6.65 14.23
CA LYS A 8 -3.14 6.36 13.00
C LYS A 8 -2.42 7.61 12.50
N VAL A 9 -1.37 7.40 11.72
CA VAL A 9 -0.57 8.46 11.08
C VAL A 9 -0.64 8.29 9.57
N ILE A 10 -0.85 9.39 8.86
CA ILE A 10 -0.91 9.40 7.38
C ILE A 10 0.48 9.65 6.81
N ILE A 11 0.87 8.83 5.83
CA ILE A 11 1.99 9.12 4.93
C ILE A 11 1.41 9.84 3.70
N GLU A 12 1.74 11.13 3.58
CA GLU A 12 1.23 12.04 2.56
C GLU A 12 1.69 11.64 1.15
N GLY A 13 0.73 11.56 0.23
CA GLY A 13 0.89 11.29 -1.19
C GLY A 13 0.23 12.35 -2.09
N ARG A 14 -0.64 13.21 -1.52
CA ARG A 14 -1.48 14.18 -2.26
C ARG A 14 -2.36 13.50 -3.31
N ASP A 15 -3.10 14.29 -4.08
CA ASP A 15 -4.00 13.78 -5.12
C ASP A 15 -3.25 13.15 -6.31
N SER A 16 -2.02 13.60 -6.59
CA SER A 16 -1.24 13.07 -7.72
C SER A 16 -0.46 11.81 -7.38
N GLY A 17 0.00 11.64 -6.13
CA GLY A 17 0.94 10.57 -5.78
C GLY A 17 2.28 10.70 -6.52
N LYS A 18 2.72 11.92 -6.87
CA LYS A 18 3.96 12.18 -7.63
C LYS A 18 4.77 13.31 -7.01
N GLY A 19 6.07 13.07 -6.83
CA GLY A 19 7.05 14.05 -6.35
C GLY A 19 6.84 14.50 -4.90
N VAL A 20 6.23 13.66 -4.07
CA VAL A 20 5.87 13.96 -2.69
C VAL A 20 5.97 12.71 -1.82
N GLY A 21 6.41 12.89 -0.56
CA GLY A 21 6.47 11.81 0.42
C GLY A 21 7.35 10.66 -0.08
N ILE A 22 6.74 9.46 -0.13
CA ILE A 22 7.41 8.25 -0.61
C ILE A 22 7.44 8.12 -2.15
N TYR A 23 6.90 9.08 -2.89
CA TYR A 23 6.77 9.00 -4.35
C TYR A 23 7.75 9.89 -5.10
N ASN A 24 8.44 9.32 -6.08
CA ASN A 24 9.30 10.08 -6.99
C ASN A 24 8.47 10.88 -8.03
N ALA A 25 9.12 11.61 -8.93
CA ALA A 25 8.45 12.47 -9.91
C ALA A 25 7.49 11.71 -10.85
N GLU A 26 7.74 10.43 -11.09
CA GLU A 26 6.88 9.56 -11.91
C GLU A 26 5.77 8.87 -11.10
N GLY A 27 5.79 8.98 -9.76
CA GLY A 27 4.85 8.34 -8.85
C GLY A 27 5.25 6.92 -8.43
N LYS A 28 6.48 6.51 -8.72
CA LYS A 28 7.07 5.28 -8.20
C LYS A 28 7.44 5.45 -6.74
N ILE A 29 7.25 4.40 -5.98
CA ILE A 29 7.59 4.36 -4.56
C ILE A 29 9.11 4.30 -4.41
N ASN A 30 9.63 5.06 -3.44
CA ASN A 30 10.99 4.95 -2.94
C ASN A 30 11.02 3.89 -1.83
N ASP A 31 11.54 2.72 -2.17
CA ASP A 31 11.53 1.53 -1.31
C ASP A 31 12.32 1.74 -0.04
N GLU A 32 13.49 2.40 -0.12
CA GLU A 32 14.33 2.67 1.04
C GLU A 32 13.60 3.56 2.05
N LEU A 33 12.94 4.62 1.57
CA LEU A 33 12.17 5.51 2.43
C LEU A 33 10.93 4.82 3.00
N LEU A 34 10.21 4.03 2.20
CA LEU A 34 9.06 3.26 2.67
C LEU A 34 9.47 2.30 3.80
N GLN A 35 10.55 1.55 3.62
CA GLN A 35 11.04 0.61 4.63
C GLN A 35 11.54 1.32 5.89
N ALA A 36 12.19 2.47 5.76
CA ALA A 36 12.60 3.28 6.90
C ALA A 36 11.40 3.77 7.73
N LEU A 37 10.32 4.21 7.07
CA LEU A 37 9.10 4.66 7.75
C LEU A 37 8.36 3.51 8.42
N VAL A 38 8.17 2.39 7.71
CA VAL A 38 7.51 1.20 8.23
C VAL A 38 8.29 0.60 9.40
N GLY A 39 9.63 0.54 9.30
CA GLY A 39 10.50 0.09 10.38
C GLY A 39 10.56 1.04 11.58
N GLY A 40 10.14 2.30 11.40
CA GLY A 40 10.04 3.30 12.47
C GLY A 40 8.80 3.13 13.36
N VAL A 41 7.83 2.32 12.95
CA VAL A 41 6.63 2.00 13.75
C VAL A 41 6.65 0.53 14.18
N LYS A 42 6.01 0.24 15.33
CA LYS A 42 5.91 -1.14 15.83
C LYS A 42 5.04 -2.03 14.93
N ASP A 43 4.01 -1.43 14.35
CA ASP A 43 3.05 -2.10 13.48
C ASP A 43 2.60 -1.10 12.40
N HIS A 44 2.65 -1.51 11.13
CA HIS A 44 2.22 -0.69 10.00
C HIS A 44 0.69 -0.51 9.96
N SER A 45 -0.08 -1.26 10.75
CA SER A 45 -1.52 -1.04 10.91
C SER A 45 -1.87 0.32 11.51
N HIS A 46 -0.90 0.99 12.15
CA HIS A 46 -1.00 2.37 12.62
C HIS A 46 -0.73 3.41 11.53
N LEU A 47 -0.36 2.99 10.31
CA LEU A 47 -0.12 3.89 9.19
C LEU A 47 -1.29 3.84 8.22
N ILE A 48 -1.59 4.96 7.58
CA ILE A 48 -2.42 5.06 6.38
C ILE A 48 -1.53 5.66 5.29
N ILE A 49 -1.33 4.95 4.18
CA ILE A 49 -0.49 5.43 3.08
C ILE A 49 -1.39 5.98 1.99
N GLU A 50 -1.30 7.28 1.71
CA GLU A 50 -2.05 7.87 0.59
C GLU A 50 -1.49 7.37 -0.74
N ALA A 51 -2.32 6.69 -1.52
CA ALA A 51 -1.91 6.06 -2.76
C ALA A 51 -2.98 6.31 -3.84
N PRO A 52 -3.03 7.48 -4.48
CA PRO A 52 -4.11 7.80 -5.43
C PRO A 52 -4.07 7.01 -6.75
N GLN A 53 -2.98 6.27 -7.04
CA GLN A 53 -2.85 5.51 -8.29
C GLN A 53 -2.91 4.00 -8.07
N THR A 54 -3.58 3.29 -8.99
CA THR A 54 -3.67 1.81 -8.95
C THR A 54 -2.30 1.11 -8.92
N SER A 55 -1.28 1.66 -9.57
CA SER A 55 0.09 1.13 -9.53
C SER A 55 0.68 1.15 -8.11
N GLN A 56 0.36 2.17 -7.33
CA GLN A 56 0.79 2.33 -5.94
C GLN A 56 0.05 1.36 -5.04
N HIS A 57 -1.26 1.15 -5.26
CA HIS A 57 -2.02 0.10 -4.59
C HIS A 57 -1.34 -1.26 -4.76
N ASN A 58 -1.08 -1.67 -6.02
CA ASN A 58 -0.50 -2.97 -6.32
C ASN A 58 0.87 -3.14 -5.64
N TYR A 59 1.72 -2.11 -5.73
CA TYR A 59 3.02 -2.13 -5.07
C TYR A 59 2.88 -2.33 -3.55
N LEU A 60 2.08 -1.50 -2.87
CA LEU A 60 1.93 -1.56 -1.42
C LEU A 60 1.30 -2.87 -0.96
N LEU A 61 0.33 -3.42 -1.70
CA LEU A 61 -0.30 -4.70 -1.38
C LEU A 61 0.67 -5.88 -1.50
N VAL A 62 1.54 -5.86 -2.51
CA VAL A 62 2.55 -6.91 -2.70
C VAL A 62 3.64 -6.83 -1.62
N HIS A 63 4.07 -5.63 -1.23
CA HIS A 63 5.22 -5.46 -0.32
C HIS A 63 4.84 -5.40 1.16
N LEU A 64 3.66 -4.87 1.50
CA LEU A 64 3.17 -4.73 2.88
C LEU A 64 1.98 -5.66 3.18
N GLY A 65 1.52 -6.41 2.19
CA GLY A 65 0.43 -7.37 2.32
C GLY A 65 -0.96 -6.76 2.08
N PRO A 66 -1.98 -7.64 1.93
CA PRO A 66 -3.33 -7.25 1.53
C PRO A 66 -4.10 -6.43 2.58
N ASN A 67 -3.56 -6.29 3.80
CA ASN A 67 -4.18 -5.56 4.91
C ASN A 67 -3.57 -4.17 5.16
N VAL A 68 -2.69 -3.68 4.27
CA VAL A 68 -2.18 -2.31 4.37
C VAL A 68 -3.33 -1.29 4.27
N ASN A 69 -3.35 -0.28 5.15
CA ASN A 69 -4.33 0.79 5.08
C ASN A 69 -3.93 1.78 3.99
N LEU A 70 -4.83 2.03 3.04
CA LEU A 70 -4.60 2.97 1.94
C LEU A 70 -5.56 4.16 2.07
N GLY A 71 -5.01 5.35 1.92
CA GLY A 71 -5.75 6.61 1.83
C GLY A 71 -5.76 7.13 0.40
N ASN A 72 -6.58 8.17 0.14
CA ASN A 72 -6.68 8.83 -1.16
C ASN A 72 -7.02 7.90 -2.35
N VAL A 73 -7.62 6.74 -2.09
CA VAL A 73 -8.10 5.81 -3.11
C VAL A 73 -9.24 6.47 -3.89
N GLN A 74 -9.10 6.54 -5.20
CA GLN A 74 -10.14 7.13 -6.05
C GLN A 74 -11.43 6.30 -5.99
N PRO A 75 -12.62 6.92 -5.97
CA PRO A 75 -13.88 6.19 -5.85
C PRO A 75 -14.09 5.09 -6.90
N HIS A 76 -13.62 5.32 -8.14
CA HIS A 76 -13.72 4.36 -9.23
C HIS A 76 -12.74 3.17 -9.09
N ASP A 77 -11.71 3.30 -8.25
CA ASP A 77 -10.70 2.27 -8.02
C ASP A 77 -11.04 1.35 -6.85
N VAL A 78 -12.08 1.64 -6.04
CA VAL A 78 -12.41 0.87 -4.83
C VAL A 78 -12.63 -0.63 -5.11
N LEU A 79 -13.41 -0.96 -6.15
CA LEU A 79 -13.67 -2.36 -6.52
C LEU A 79 -12.41 -3.06 -7.05
N THR A 80 -11.59 -2.31 -7.80
CA THR A 80 -10.31 -2.80 -8.30
C THR A 80 -9.36 -3.10 -7.14
N LEU A 81 -9.28 -2.19 -6.16
CA LEU A 81 -8.47 -2.35 -4.96
C LEU A 81 -8.88 -3.59 -4.18
N GLU A 82 -10.18 -3.76 -3.91
CA GLU A 82 -10.67 -4.94 -3.18
C GLU A 82 -10.38 -6.24 -3.93
N SER A 83 -10.61 -6.26 -5.24
CA SER A 83 -10.25 -7.40 -6.09
C SER A 83 -8.76 -7.74 -6.02
N THR A 84 -7.89 -6.73 -5.95
CA THR A 84 -6.45 -6.94 -5.75
C THR A 84 -6.16 -7.49 -4.36
N ARG A 85 -6.79 -6.97 -3.28
CA ARG A 85 -6.61 -7.46 -1.90
C ARG A 85 -6.95 -8.95 -1.77
N VAL A 86 -8.01 -9.41 -2.43
CA VAL A 86 -8.44 -10.83 -2.38
C VAL A 86 -7.81 -11.71 -3.46
N GLY A 87 -6.78 -11.23 -4.17
CA GLY A 87 -6.05 -12.06 -5.14
C GLY A 87 -6.80 -12.35 -6.44
N LEU A 88 -7.84 -11.57 -6.78
CA LEU A 88 -8.64 -11.73 -8.00
C LEU A 88 -8.08 -10.94 -9.19
N ARG A 89 -6.93 -10.28 -9.05
CA ARG A 89 -6.20 -9.59 -10.13
C ARG A 89 -4.85 -10.23 -10.40
N GLY A 90 -4.38 -10.11 -11.65
CA GLY A 90 -3.20 -10.84 -12.13
C GLY A 90 -1.94 -10.67 -11.29
N ASP A 91 -1.67 -9.47 -10.77
CA ASP A 91 -0.47 -9.20 -9.96
C ASP A 91 -0.53 -9.90 -8.60
N THR A 92 -1.65 -9.83 -7.88
CA THR A 92 -1.79 -10.48 -6.56
C THR A 92 -2.18 -11.95 -6.63
N LEU A 93 -2.85 -12.39 -7.70
CA LEU A 93 -3.10 -13.82 -7.96
C LEU A 93 -1.78 -14.59 -8.04
N LYS A 94 -0.77 -14.05 -8.73
CA LYS A 94 0.57 -14.65 -8.80
C LYS A 94 1.18 -14.83 -7.40
N GLU A 95 1.01 -13.85 -6.52
CA GLU A 95 1.47 -13.94 -5.13
C GLU A 95 0.70 -15.01 -4.34
N CYS A 96 -0.63 -15.08 -4.47
CA CYS A 96 -1.44 -16.13 -3.85
C CYS A 96 -1.05 -17.54 -4.34
N LEU A 97 -0.68 -17.69 -5.61
CA LEU A 97 -0.25 -18.98 -6.16
C LEU A 97 1.10 -19.46 -5.61
N LYS A 98 1.96 -18.58 -5.10
CA LYS A 98 3.23 -18.99 -4.46
C LYS A 98 3.00 -19.77 -3.17
N SER A 99 1.93 -19.47 -2.45
CA SER A 99 1.54 -20.13 -1.20
C SER A 99 0.44 -21.17 -1.38
N ALA A 100 -0.11 -21.31 -2.59
CA ALA A 100 -1.11 -22.32 -2.88
C ALA A 100 -0.54 -23.73 -2.64
N PRO A 101 -1.28 -24.63 -1.99
CA PRO A 101 -0.88 -26.01 -1.88
C PRO A 101 -0.67 -26.57 -3.28
N ARG A 102 0.49 -27.18 -3.53
CA ARG A 102 0.71 -27.91 -4.78
C ARG A 102 -0.33 -29.02 -4.83
N SER A 103 -1.28 -28.92 -5.74
CA SER A 103 -2.13 -30.05 -6.08
C SER A 103 -1.21 -31.18 -6.57
N TYR A 104 -1.41 -32.37 -6.02
CA TYR A 104 -0.79 -33.61 -6.49
C TYR A 104 -1.01 -33.83 -7.99
#